data_AF-A0A0K2U8B7-F1
#
_entry.id   AF-A0A0K2U8B7-F1
#
_cell.length_a   1.000
_cell.length_b   1.000
_cell.length_c   1.000
_cell.angle_alpha   90.00
_cell.angle_beta   90.00
_cell.angle_gamma   90.00
#
_symmetry.space_group_name_H-M   'P 1'
#
loop_
_entity.id
_entity.type
_entity.pdbx_description
1 polymer ?
#
loop_
_entity_poly.entity_id
_entity_poly.type
_entity_poly.pdbx_seq_one_letter_code
_entity_poly.pdbx_strand_id
1 'polypeptide(L)' 'MVLATVKKGKPELRKKVMPAVVIRQRKTFRRKDGSFLYFEDNAGVIVNNKGEMKGSAITG' A
#
# COMPACT_ATOMS: atom_id res chain seq x y z
N MET A 1 1.09 -0.80 -9.08
CA MET A 1 1.12 0.59 -8.62
C MET A 1 -0.29 1.16 -8.78
N VAL A 2 -0.81 1.88 -7.79
CA VAL A 2 -2.17 2.44 -7.79
C VAL A 2 -2.12 3.93 -7.51
N LEU A 3 -3.05 4.70 -8.04
CA LEU A 3 -3.26 6.09 -7.66
C LEU A 3 -4.21 6.13 -6.47
N ALA A 4 -3.81 6.80 -5.39
CA ALA A 4 -4.58 6.90 -4.16
C ALA A 4 -4.63 8.33 -3.64
N THR A 5 -5.66 8.63 -2.86
CA THR A 5 -5.82 9.89 -2.13
C THR A 5 -5.99 9.60 -0.64
N VAL A 6 -5.32 10.39 0.21
CA VAL A 6 -5.44 10.23 1.66
C VAL A 6 -6.74 10.86 2.16
N LYS A 7 -7.64 10.06 2.72
CA LYS A 7 -8.92 10.53 3.28
C LYS A 7 -8.79 11.07 4.71
N LYS A 8 -8.01 10.39 5.56
CA LYS A 8 -7.77 10.71 6.99
C LYS A 8 -6.26 10.79 7.25
N GLY A 9 -5.82 11.77 8.04
CA GLY A 9 -4.40 12.00 8.35
C GLY A 9 -4.03 13.47 8.35
N LYS A 10 -2.72 13.76 8.26
CA LYS A 10 -2.20 15.15 8.20
C LYS A 10 -2.85 15.93 7.04
N PRO A 11 -3.32 17.17 7.27
CA PRO A 11 -3.99 17.98 6.24
C PRO A 11 -3.20 18.13 4.94
N GLU A 12 -1.87 18.21 5.03
CA GLU A 12 -0.94 18.39 3.89
C GLU A 12 -0.96 17.24 2.88
N LEU A 13 -1.35 16.04 3.32
CA LEU A 13 -1.40 14.82 2.51
C LEU A 13 -2.80 14.56 1.95
N ARG A 14 -3.84 15.19 2.53
CA ARG A 14 -5.22 15.03 2.09
C ARG A 14 -5.47 15.78 0.79
N LYS A 15 -6.46 15.34 0.02
CA LYS A 15 -6.87 15.93 -1.28
C LYS A 15 -5.79 15.94 -2.38
N LYS A 16 -4.64 15.30 -2.16
CA LYS A 16 -3.60 15.10 -3.17
C LYS A 16 -3.66 13.68 -3.72
N VAL A 17 -3.57 13.56 -5.04
CA VAL A 17 -3.43 12.27 -5.73
C VAL A 17 -1.95 11.90 -5.72
N MET A 18 -1.64 10.69 -5.25
CA MET A 18 -0.27 10.20 -5.16
C MET A 18 -0.19 8.72 -5.52
N PRO A 19 0.94 8.27 -6.08
CA PRO A 19 1.14 6.85 -6.33
C PRO A 19 1.38 6.10 -5.02
N ALA A 20 0.84 4.89 -4.97
CA ALA A 20 0.97 3.97 -3.85
C ALA A 20 1.15 2.53 -4.35
N VAL A 21 1.69 1.68 -3.48
CA VAL A 21 1.87 0.25 -3.69
C VAL A 21 1.08 -0.50 -2.61
N VAL A 22 0.26 -1.46 -3.03
CA VAL A 22 -0.45 -2.36 -2.11
C VAL A 22 0.53 -3.42 -1.64
N ILE A 23 0.68 -3.57 -0.32
CA ILE A 23 1.64 -4.49 0.31
C ILE A 23 0.96 -5.68 0.99
N ARG A 24 -0.28 -5.51 1.47
CA ARG A 24 -1.08 -6.57 2.08
C ARG A 24 -2.47 -6.58 1.50
N GLN A 25 -3.01 -7.79 1.33
CA GLN A 25 -4.37 -8.01 0.86
C GLN A 25 -5.06 -9.11 1.68
N ARG A 26 -6.30 -8.85 2.07
CA ARG A 26 -7.16 -9.80 2.78
C ARG A 26 -7.68 -10.90 1.87
N LYS A 27 -7.79 -10.63 0.56
CA LYS A 27 -8.16 -11.64 -0.40
C LYS A 27 -7.04 -12.66 -0.55
N THR A 28 -7.37 -13.93 -0.36
CA THR A 28 -6.44 -15.04 -0.58
C THR A 28 -5.90 -15.04 -2.00
N PHE A 29 -4.59 -15.23 -2.15
CA PHE A 29 -3.96 -15.45 -3.43
C PHE A 29 -3.05 -16.69 -3.39
N ARG A 30 -2.87 -17.30 -4.55
CA ARG A 30 -2.04 -18.49 -4.73
C ARG A 30 -0.61 -18.06 -5.02
N ARG A 31 0.34 -18.59 -4.25
CA ARG A 31 1.77 -18.44 -4.49
C ARG A 31 2.29 -19.48 -5.49
N LYS A 32 3.51 -19.29 -6.00
CA LYS A 32 4.11 -20.15 -7.04
C LYS A 32 4.34 -21.59 -6.59
N ASP A 33 4.58 -21.80 -5.31
CA ASP A 33 4.71 -23.09 -4.63
C ASP A 33 3.35 -23.79 -4.39
N GLY A 34 2.23 -23.13 -4.68
CA GLY A 34 0.89 -23.68 -4.55
C GLY A 34 0.20 -23.38 -3.21
N SER A 35 0.92 -22.80 -2.24
CA SER A 35 0.33 -22.35 -0.98
C SER A 35 -0.60 -21.14 -1.19
N PHE A 36 -1.61 -21.02 -0.33
CA PHE A 36 -2.48 -19.85 -0.29
C PHE A 36 -2.08 -18.94 0.87
N LEU A 37 -1.95 -17.65 0.60
CA LEU A 37 -1.68 -16.63 1.60
C LEU A 37 -2.80 -15.59 1.62
N TYR A 38 -3.15 -15.13 2.82
CA TYR A 38 -3.92 -13.91 3.03
C TYR A 38 -3.36 -13.14 4.23
N PHE A 39 -3.69 -11.86 4.29
CA PHE A 39 -3.40 -11.01 5.45
C PHE A 39 -4.68 -10.66 6.19
N GLU A 40 -4.57 -10.23 7.45
CA GLU A 40 -5.72 -9.80 8.23
C GLU A 40 -6.34 -8.51 7.66
N ASP A 41 -5.50 -7.59 7.21
CA ASP A 41 -5.88 -6.27 6.71
C ASP A 41 -5.39 -6.00 5.28
N ASN A 42 -5.96 -4.94 4.68
CA ASN A 42 -5.46 -4.38 3.43
C ASN A 42 -4.57 -3.19 3.77
N ALA A 43 -3.33 -3.21 3.31
CA ALA A 43 -2.36 -2.15 3.58
C ALA A 43 -1.65 -1.70 2.30
N GLY A 44 -1.30 -0.42 2.25
CA GLY A 44 -0.57 0.18 1.14
C GLY A 44 0.40 1.26 1.62
N VAL A 45 1.46 1.47 0.85
CA VAL A 45 2.54 2.42 1.13
C VAL A 45 2.60 3.46 0.01
N ILE A 46 2.77 4.72 0.39
CA ILE A 46 2.94 5.83 -0.55
C ILE A 46 4.35 5.81 -1.11
N VAL A 47 4.46 5.92 -2.43
CA VAL A 47 5.73 5.94 -3.16
C VAL A 47 5.87 7.22 -3.98
N ASN A 48 7.07 7.49 -4.46
CA ASN A 48 7.33 8.52 -5.46
C ASN A 48 7.23 7.94 -6.89
N ASN A 49 7.39 8.78 -7.92
CA ASN A 49 7.35 8.35 -9.32
C ASN A 49 8.52 7.43 -9.71
N LYS A 50 9.60 7.39 -8.93
CA LYS A 50 10.73 6.47 -9.11
C LYS A 50 10.50 5.12 -8.43
N GLY A 51 9.41 4.97 -7.67
CA GLY A 51 9.08 3.75 -6.92
C GLY A 51 9.69 3.68 -5.52
N GLU A 52 10.38 4.73 -5.07
CA GLU A 52 10.95 4.78 -3.71
C GLU A 52 9.86 5.14 -2.69
N MET A 53 9.94 4.55 -1.50
CA MET A 53 9.00 4.83 -0.42
C MET A 53 9.19 6.25 0.12
N LYS A 54 8.07 6.95 0.36
CA LYS A 54 8.11 8.31 0.93
C LYS A 54 8.32 8.30 2.46
N GLY A 55 7.96 7.20 3.12
CA GLY A 55 8.18 7.00 4.56
C GLY A 55 9.53 6.35 4.85
N SER A 56 9.89 6.23 6.14
CA SER A 56 11.15 5.62 6.58
C SER A 56 10.97 4.20 7.14
N ALA A 57 9.76 3.84 7.58
CA ALA A 57 9.47 2.54 8.18
C ALA A 57 8.05 2.07 7.80
N ILE A 58 7.84 0.76 7.78
CA ILE A 58 6.54 0.11 7.55
C ILE A 58 6.25 -0.76 8.77
N THR A 59 5.09 -0.56 9.39
CA THR A 59 4.57 -1.46 10.42
C THR A 59 3.72 -2.55 9.79
N GLY A 60 3.91 -3.79 10.22
CA GLY A 60 3.21 -4.95 9.68
C GLY A 60 3.10 -6.08 10.66
#